data_AF-A0A7C4XLI7-F1
#
_entry.id   AF-A0A7C4XLI7-F1
#
_cell.length_a   1.000
_cell.length_b   1.000
_cell.length_c   1.000
_cell.angle_alpha   90.00
_cell.angle_beta   90.00
_cell.angle_gamma   90.00
#
_symmetry.space_group_name_H-M   'P 1'
#
loop_
_entity.id
_entity.type
_entity.pdbx_description
1 polymer ?
#
loop_
_entity_poly.entity_id
_entity_poly.type
_entity_poly.pdbx_seq_one_letter_code
_entity_poly.pdbx_strand_id
1 'polypeptide(L)'
;MIMPFLFLILPPIPGKMTHELIEILNNTPSQEKIFVIVHMNVEYPYEQLEGMRPEEKCQVFKSVAENSQRDVIQYLKGLPEEKAEVLGQFWIFNGFHLKATRDVIEGLTLRDDIWFISHNGVIKLDYQLGEGVESRNPEWNISRIMADSCWLAGYSGE
;
A
#
# COMPACT_ATOMS: atom_id res chain seq x y z
N MET A 1 -19.31 12.02 -39.78
CA MET A 1 -18.20 12.89 -39.34
C MET A 1 -17.73 12.36 -37.98
N ILE A 2 -16.66 11.58 -37.97
CA ILE A 2 -16.10 10.95 -36.76
C ILE A 2 -14.95 11.86 -36.31
N MET A 3 -15.09 12.51 -35.16
CA MET A 3 -14.05 13.36 -34.58
C MET A 3 -13.06 12.45 -33.85
N PRO A 4 -11.76 12.42 -34.21
CA PRO A 4 -10.80 11.60 -33.50
C PRO A 4 -10.50 12.26 -32.15
N PHE A 5 -10.79 11.53 -31.06
CA PHE A 5 -10.37 11.93 -29.72
C PHE A 5 -8.85 11.72 -29.65
N LEU A 6 -8.09 12.82 -29.78
CA LEU A 6 -6.65 12.80 -29.62
C LEU A 6 -6.35 12.60 -28.13
N PHE A 7 -5.96 11.39 -27.74
CA PHE A 7 -5.43 11.13 -26.40
C PHE A 7 -4.07 11.81 -26.29
N LEU A 8 -4.04 12.99 -25.66
CA LEU A 8 -2.82 13.63 -25.19
C LEU A 8 -2.22 12.75 -24.08
N ILE A 9 -1.16 12.01 -24.43
CA ILE A 9 -0.32 11.33 -23.45
C ILE A 9 0.53 12.42 -22.79
N LEU A 10 0.05 12.97 -21.68
CA LEU A 10 0.82 13.91 -20.88
C LEU A 10 1.96 13.14 -20.20
N PRO A 11 3.21 13.65 -20.23
CA PRO A 11 4.28 13.01 -19.51
C PRO A 11 3.97 13.02 -18.01
N PRO A 12 4.27 11.94 -17.27
CA PRO A 12 4.04 11.90 -15.85
C PRO A 12 4.81 13.01 -15.12
N ILE A 13 4.19 13.61 -14.11
CA ILE A 13 4.85 14.63 -13.29
C ILE A 13 6.09 13.98 -12.62
N PRO A 14 7.31 14.49 -12.88
CA PRO A 14 8.52 13.92 -12.31
C PRO A 14 8.42 13.85 -10.79
N GLY A 15 8.64 12.66 -10.22
CA GLY A 15 8.68 12.45 -8.76
C GLY A 15 7.40 11.92 -8.11
N LYS A 16 6.25 11.88 -8.80
CA LYS A 16 4.99 11.32 -8.23
C LYS A 16 4.82 9.81 -8.41
N MET A 17 5.72 9.13 -9.12
CA MET A 17 5.69 7.68 -9.31
C MET A 17 7.05 7.04 -9.04
N THR A 18 7.05 5.78 -8.56
CA THR A 18 8.29 4.99 -8.48
C THR A 18 8.87 4.75 -9.88
N HIS A 19 10.18 4.58 -9.98
CA HIS A 19 10.83 4.27 -11.25
C HIS A 19 10.31 2.96 -11.85
N GLU A 20 10.14 1.94 -11.02
CA GLU A 20 9.61 0.63 -11.39
C GLU A 20 8.19 0.73 -11.93
N LEU A 21 7.37 1.66 -11.41
CA LEU A 21 6.02 1.86 -11.92
C LEU A 21 6.06 2.46 -13.32
N ILE A 22 6.94 3.43 -13.55
CA ILE A 22 7.15 4.01 -14.89
C ILE A 22 7.59 2.92 -15.88
N GLU A 23 8.52 2.05 -15.48
CA GLU A 23 8.96 0.92 -16.32
C GLU A 23 7.81 -0.06 -16.61
N ILE A 24 7.02 -0.43 -15.60
CA ILE A 24 5.84 -1.29 -15.79
C ILE A 24 4.87 -0.63 -16.76
N LEU A 25 4.50 0.63 -16.53
CA LEU A 25 3.57 1.36 -17.39
C LEU A 25 4.06 1.38 -18.84
N ASN A 26 5.34 1.64 -19.09
CA ASN A 26 5.90 1.69 -20.44
C ASN A 26 5.84 0.35 -21.18
N ASN A 27 5.96 -0.78 -20.46
CA ASN A 27 6.00 -2.12 -21.04
C ASN A 27 4.65 -2.86 -21.04
N THR A 28 3.64 -2.33 -20.35
CA THR A 28 2.30 -2.91 -20.27
C THR A 28 1.34 -2.26 -21.27
N PRO A 29 0.52 -3.02 -22.02
CA PRO A 29 -0.53 -2.48 -22.89
C PRO A 29 -1.44 -1.47 -22.18
N SER A 30 -1.87 -0.41 -22.88
CA SER A 30 -2.61 0.70 -22.25
C SER A 30 -3.95 0.30 -21.61
N GLN A 31 -4.59 -0.75 -22.11
CA GLN A 31 -5.87 -1.27 -21.61
C GLN A 31 -5.70 -2.28 -20.46
N GLU A 32 -4.48 -2.73 -20.19
CA GLU A 32 -4.23 -3.68 -19.12
C GLU A 32 -4.19 -2.97 -17.76
N LYS A 33 -4.88 -3.53 -16.77
CA LYS A 33 -4.90 -2.97 -15.41
C LYS A 33 -3.67 -3.41 -14.62
N ILE A 34 -2.97 -2.44 -14.04
CA ILE A 34 -1.78 -2.62 -13.20
C ILE A 34 -2.15 -2.38 -11.74
N PHE A 35 -1.54 -3.13 -10.83
CA PHE A 35 -1.69 -2.94 -9.38
C PHE A 35 -0.73 -1.87 -8.88
N VAL A 36 -1.27 -0.89 -8.14
CA VAL A 36 -0.52 0.22 -7.56
C VAL A 36 -0.99 0.52 -6.14
N ILE A 37 -0.12 1.09 -5.32
CA ILE A 37 -0.47 1.69 -4.04
C ILE A 37 -0.44 3.20 -4.20
N VAL A 38 -1.54 3.87 -3.88
CA VAL A 38 -1.68 5.32 -3.93
C VAL A 38 -1.51 5.88 -2.53
N HIS A 39 -0.64 6.87 -2.37
CA HIS A 39 -0.45 7.63 -1.13
C HIS A 39 -1.09 9.00 -1.24
N MET A 40 -1.95 9.33 -0.28
CA MET A 40 -2.58 10.64 -0.18
C MET A 40 -1.57 11.67 0.33
N ASN A 41 -1.78 12.93 -0.04
CA ASN A 41 -0.97 14.07 0.39
C ASN A 41 -1.36 14.64 1.75
N VAL A 42 -2.48 14.19 2.32
CA VAL A 42 -2.93 14.62 3.66
C VAL A 42 -2.17 13.85 4.72
N GLU A 43 -1.35 14.58 5.49
CA GLU A 43 -0.62 14.06 6.65
C GLU A 43 -1.50 13.89 7.88
N TYR A 44 -1.07 13.01 8.81
CA TYR A 44 -1.72 12.88 10.09
C TYR A 44 -1.29 14.00 11.06
N PRO A 45 -2.20 14.47 11.94
CA PRO A 45 -1.91 15.58 12.84
C PRO A 45 -1.10 15.11 14.07
N TYR A 46 0.13 14.64 13.88
CA TYR A 46 0.92 13.97 14.93
C TYR A 46 1.09 14.78 16.21
N GLU A 47 1.29 16.10 16.10
CA GLU A 47 1.38 17.00 17.26
C GLU A 47 0.10 17.00 18.11
N GLN A 48 -1.07 16.94 17.45
CA GLN A 48 -2.37 16.92 18.13
C GLN A 48 -2.65 15.57 18.79
N LEU A 49 -1.93 14.51 18.39
CA LEU A 49 -2.09 13.16 18.92
C LEU A 49 -1.22 12.90 20.16
N GLU A 50 -0.35 13.84 20.54
CA GLU A 50 0.46 13.70 21.74
C GLU A 50 -0.42 13.54 22.99
N GLY A 51 -0.04 12.60 23.86
CA GLY A 51 -0.79 12.31 25.09
C GLY A 51 -2.12 11.55 24.90
N MET A 52 -2.61 11.35 23.67
CA MET A 52 -3.81 10.55 23.42
C MET A 52 -3.57 9.05 23.67
N ARG A 53 -4.64 8.35 24.07
CA ARG A 53 -4.63 6.89 24.18
C ARG A 53 -4.54 6.23 22.80
N PRO A 54 -3.99 5.02 22.67
CA PRO A 54 -3.87 4.32 21.39
C PRO A 54 -5.19 4.21 20.62
N GLU A 55 -6.30 3.96 21.32
CA GLU A 55 -7.63 3.81 20.71
C GLU A 55 -8.11 5.12 20.09
N GLU A 56 -7.83 6.25 20.72
CA GLU A 56 -8.20 7.58 20.24
C GLU A 56 -7.40 7.94 18.98
N LYS A 57 -6.09 7.64 18.97
CA LYS A 57 -5.23 7.80 17.80
C LYS A 57 -5.75 7.01 16.60
N CYS A 58 -6.16 5.76 16.83
CA CYS A 58 -6.76 4.92 15.79
C CYS A 58 -8.03 5.54 15.18
N GLN A 59 -8.88 6.18 16.00
CA GLN A 59 -10.08 6.85 15.48
C GLN A 59 -9.72 8.07 14.63
N VAL A 60 -8.74 8.86 15.06
CA VAL A 60 -8.28 10.03 14.28
C VAL A 60 -7.67 9.59 12.94
N PHE A 61 -6.79 8.58 12.92
CA PHE A 61 -6.19 8.08 11.68
C PHE A 61 -7.25 7.55 10.70
N LYS A 62 -8.22 6.77 11.18
CA LYS A 62 -9.34 6.30 10.36
C LYS A 62 -10.14 7.46 9.77
N SER A 63 -10.50 8.43 10.60
CA SER A 63 -11.28 9.59 10.15
C SER A 63 -10.53 10.43 9.11
N VAL A 64 -9.23 10.69 9.30
CA VAL A 64 -8.42 11.43 8.33
C VAL A 64 -8.31 10.66 7.01
N ALA A 65 -8.04 9.35 7.07
CA ALA A 65 -7.97 8.49 5.89
C ALA A 65 -9.31 8.46 5.13
N GLU A 66 -10.43 8.19 5.80
CA GLU A 66 -11.77 8.15 5.21
C GLU A 66 -12.14 9.47 4.52
N ASN A 67 -11.89 10.60 5.19
CA ASN A 67 -12.24 11.91 4.65
C ASN A 67 -11.35 12.31 3.47
N SER A 68 -10.04 12.11 3.57
CA SER A 68 -9.09 12.49 2.52
C SER A 68 -9.20 11.62 1.27
N GLN A 69 -9.53 10.33 1.43
CA GLN A 69 -9.68 9.39 0.31
C GLN A 69 -11.05 9.47 -0.36
N ARG A 70 -12.08 10.02 0.31
CA ARG A 70 -13.49 9.95 -0.14
C ARG A 70 -13.68 10.34 -1.60
N ASP A 71 -13.17 11.50 -1.99
CA ASP A 71 -13.48 12.08 -3.30
C ASP A 71 -12.78 11.31 -4.43
N VAL A 72 -11.54 10.86 -4.23
CA VAL A 72 -10.84 10.03 -5.21
C VAL A 72 -11.45 8.63 -5.31
N ILE A 73 -11.88 8.04 -4.19
CA ILE A 73 -12.54 6.73 -4.20
C ILE A 73 -13.91 6.80 -4.87
N GLN A 74 -14.68 7.86 -4.65
CA GLN A 74 -15.94 8.08 -5.36
C GLN A 74 -15.73 8.24 -6.87
N TYR A 75 -14.73 9.02 -7.28
CA TYR A 75 -14.35 9.14 -8.68
C TYR A 75 -14.00 7.78 -9.30
N LEU A 76 -13.12 7.00 -8.65
CA LEU A 76 -12.68 5.70 -9.15
C LEU A 76 -13.83 4.69 -9.25
N LYS A 77 -14.76 4.69 -8.29
CA LYS A 77 -15.97 3.84 -8.33
C LYS A 77 -16.97 4.25 -9.41
N GLY A 78 -16.90 5.48 -9.89
CA GLY A 78 -17.71 5.97 -11.00
C GLY A 78 -17.15 5.63 -12.38
N LEU A 79 -15.91 5.13 -12.45
CA LEU A 79 -15.31 4.68 -13.71
C LEU A 79 -15.84 3.29 -14.11
N PRO A 80 -15.78 2.95 -15.40
CA PRO A 80 -16.04 1.58 -15.84
C PRO A 80 -15.10 0.55 -15.18
N GLU A 81 -15.59 -0.65 -14.90
CA GLU A 81 -14.87 -1.71 -14.16
C GLU A 81 -13.59 -2.18 -14.90
N GLU A 82 -13.59 -2.08 -16.23
CA GLU A 82 -12.42 -2.35 -17.07
C GLU A 82 -11.30 -1.33 -16.84
N LYS A 83 -11.61 -0.13 -16.32
CA LYS A 83 -10.64 0.94 -16.11
C LYS A 83 -10.02 0.93 -14.74
N ALA A 84 -10.80 0.69 -13.69
CA ALA A 84 -10.34 0.84 -12.32
C ALA A 84 -11.12 -0.05 -11.33
N GLU A 85 -10.41 -0.54 -10.32
CA GLU A 85 -10.95 -1.34 -9.22
C GLU A 85 -10.19 -1.00 -7.93
N VAL A 86 -10.90 -0.48 -6.93
CA VAL A 86 -10.33 -0.21 -5.60
C VAL A 86 -10.37 -1.50 -4.79
N LEU A 87 -9.20 -2.02 -4.43
CA LEU A 87 -9.05 -3.32 -3.78
C LEU A 87 -8.99 -3.23 -2.25
N GLY A 88 -8.60 -2.06 -1.72
CA GLY A 88 -8.51 -1.84 -0.28
C GLY A 88 -8.13 -0.41 0.05
N GLN A 89 -8.54 0.06 1.22
CA GLN A 89 -8.19 1.37 1.76
C GLN A 89 -7.39 1.17 3.05
N PHE A 90 -6.35 1.96 3.23
CA PHE A 90 -5.46 1.92 4.38
C PHE A 90 -5.59 3.20 5.20
N TRP A 91 -5.53 3.04 6.51
CA TRP A 91 -5.58 4.15 7.47
C TRP A 91 -4.33 4.22 8.35
N ILE A 92 -3.48 3.19 8.41
CA ILE A 92 -2.22 3.26 9.17
C ILE A 92 -1.23 4.20 8.47
N PHE A 93 -1.13 4.06 7.14
CA PHE A 93 -0.68 5.12 6.26
C PHE A 93 -1.88 5.59 5.44
N ASN A 94 -1.89 6.86 5.05
CA ASN A 94 -3.01 7.41 4.31
C ASN A 94 -2.91 7.04 2.82
N GLY A 95 -3.61 5.99 2.40
CA GLY A 95 -3.55 5.52 1.02
C GLY A 95 -4.48 4.36 0.71
N PHE A 96 -4.42 3.85 -0.51
CA PHE A 96 -5.29 2.77 -0.98
C PHE A 96 -4.63 1.90 -2.06
N HIS A 97 -5.09 0.65 -2.16
CA HIS A 97 -4.69 -0.32 -3.17
C HIS A 97 -5.62 -0.23 -4.37
N LEU A 98 -5.06 0.00 -5.55
CA LEU A 98 -5.78 0.22 -6.79
C LEU A 98 -5.28 -0.74 -7.87
N LYS A 99 -6.21 -1.28 -8.65
CA LYS A 99 -5.92 -1.93 -9.92
C LYS A 99 -6.54 -1.11 -11.04
N ALA A 100 -5.71 -0.49 -11.89
CA ALA A 100 -6.20 0.45 -12.89
C ALA A 100 -5.37 0.49 -14.18
N THR A 101 -5.99 0.98 -15.24
CA THR A 101 -5.38 1.22 -16.55
C THR A 101 -4.38 2.39 -16.49
N ARG A 102 -3.47 2.44 -17.48
CA ARG A 102 -2.40 3.45 -17.54
C ARG A 102 -2.95 4.88 -17.51
N ASP A 103 -4.00 5.17 -18.29
CA ASP A 103 -4.60 6.51 -18.37
C ASP A 103 -5.19 6.95 -17.03
N VAL A 104 -5.77 6.03 -16.27
CA VAL A 104 -6.27 6.32 -14.92
C VAL A 104 -5.11 6.63 -13.98
N ILE A 105 -4.05 5.81 -13.97
CA ILE A 105 -2.87 6.01 -13.10
C ILE A 105 -2.21 7.35 -13.40
N GLU A 106 -1.95 7.65 -14.67
CA GLU A 106 -1.37 8.92 -15.11
C GLU A 106 -2.27 10.11 -14.71
N GLY A 107 -3.59 9.98 -14.88
CA GLY A 107 -4.56 11.00 -14.46
C GLY A 107 -4.55 11.26 -12.95
N LEU A 108 -4.35 10.22 -12.14
CA LEU A 108 -4.23 10.37 -10.69
C LEU A 108 -2.98 11.16 -10.29
N THR A 109 -1.88 11.07 -11.04
CA THR A 109 -0.67 11.86 -10.73
C THR A 109 -0.92 13.37 -10.82
N LEU A 110 -1.91 13.80 -11.60
CA LEU A 110 -2.28 15.20 -11.77
C LEU A 110 -3.08 15.77 -10.59
N ARG A 111 -3.52 14.95 -9.63
CA ARG A 111 -4.30 15.42 -8.48
C ARG A 111 -3.39 15.94 -7.37
N ASP A 112 -3.76 17.06 -6.76
CA ASP A 112 -3.00 17.68 -5.66
C ASP A 112 -3.18 16.96 -4.32
N ASP A 113 -4.25 16.19 -4.16
CA ASP A 113 -4.52 15.36 -2.98
C ASP A 113 -3.77 14.02 -3.00
N ILE A 114 -3.05 13.71 -4.09
CA ILE A 114 -2.18 12.54 -4.22
C ILE A 114 -0.71 12.98 -4.14
N TRP A 115 -0.02 12.41 -3.17
CA TRP A 115 1.42 12.62 -2.97
C TRP A 115 2.24 11.78 -3.92
N PHE A 116 1.95 10.48 -3.98
CA PHE A 116 2.79 9.51 -4.66
C PHE A 116 2.03 8.23 -5.04
N ILE A 117 2.45 7.56 -6.12
CA ILE A 117 1.92 6.27 -6.54
C ILE A 117 3.09 5.29 -6.72
N SER A 118 3.03 4.15 -6.04
CA SER A 118 4.05 3.10 -6.13
C SER A 118 3.56 1.86 -6.83
N HIS A 119 4.49 1.12 -7.43
CA HIS A 119 4.22 -0.24 -7.90
C HIS A 119 3.86 -1.15 -6.73
N ASN A 120 3.00 -2.14 -6.96
CA ASN A 120 2.74 -3.20 -5.98
C ASN A 120 3.84 -4.27 -6.06
N GLY A 121 4.91 -4.11 -5.27
CA GLY A 121 6.04 -5.03 -5.25
C GLY A 121 5.68 -6.43 -4.74
N VAL A 122 6.16 -7.47 -5.43
CA VAL A 122 5.97 -8.86 -5.00
C VAL A 122 7.13 -9.27 -4.09
N ILE A 123 6.82 -9.51 -2.81
CA ILE A 123 7.77 -10.06 -1.84
C ILE A 123 7.67 -11.58 -1.87
N LYS A 124 8.80 -12.26 -2.09
CA LYS A 124 8.91 -13.71 -2.04
C LYS A 124 9.63 -14.12 -0.76
N LEU A 125 9.10 -15.12 -0.07
CA LEU A 125 9.78 -15.71 1.08
C LEU A 125 10.94 -16.57 0.59
N ASP A 126 12.13 -16.31 1.10
CA ASP A 126 13.25 -17.23 1.01
C ASP A 126 13.10 -18.27 2.13
N TYR A 127 12.23 -19.24 1.89
CA TYR A 127 11.92 -20.30 2.83
C TYR A 127 12.47 -21.63 2.35
N GLN A 128 13.27 -22.25 3.20
CA GLN A 128 13.66 -23.65 3.05
C GLN A 128 12.94 -24.46 4.12
N LEU A 129 12.18 -25.47 3.69
CA LEU A 129 11.54 -26.41 4.61
C LEU A 129 12.64 -27.18 5.35
N GLY A 130 12.79 -26.89 6.65
CA GLY A 130 13.70 -27.63 7.53
C GLY A 130 13.27 -29.09 7.67
N GLU A 131 14.22 -29.97 8.00
CA GLU A 131 13.91 -31.35 8.38
C GLU A 131 13.03 -31.37 9.63
N GLY A 132 12.07 -32.30 9.69
CA GLY A 132 11.19 -32.44 10.85
C GLY A 132 11.99 -32.87 12.09
N VAL A 133 12.10 -31.98 13.08
CA VAL A 133 12.89 -32.24 14.29
C VAL A 133 12.00 -32.88 15.37
N GLU A 134 12.36 -34.10 15.81
CA GLU A 134 11.70 -34.81 16.92
C GLU A 134 12.26 -34.45 18.33
N SER A 135 13.29 -33.62 18.41
CA SER A 135 13.97 -33.33 19.68
C SER A 135 13.16 -32.38 20.59
N ARG A 136 12.94 -32.82 21.84
CA ARG A 136 12.39 -31.98 22.93
C ARG A 136 13.46 -31.11 23.62
N ASN A 137 14.74 -31.29 23.31
CA ASN A 137 15.81 -30.50 23.90
C ASN A 137 16.07 -29.23 23.07
N PRO A 138 16.39 -28.09 23.72
CA PRO A 138 16.78 -26.88 23.02
C PRO A 138 17.93 -27.14 22.05
N GLU A 139 17.80 -26.65 20.82
CA GLU A 139 18.92 -26.66 19.88
C GLU A 139 20.04 -25.71 20.33
N TRP A 140 21.26 -25.95 19.85
CA TRP A 140 22.46 -25.23 20.29
C TRP A 140 22.33 -23.70 20.12
N ASN A 141 21.64 -23.24 19.07
CA ASN A 141 21.40 -21.83 18.79
C ASN A 141 20.44 -21.21 19.81
N ILE A 142 19.43 -21.97 20.26
CA ILE A 142 18.48 -21.57 21.30
C ILE A 142 19.19 -21.39 22.64
N SER A 143 20.01 -22.37 23.05
CA SER A 143 20.80 -22.25 24.29
C SER A 143 21.90 -21.20 24.18
N ARG A 144 22.50 -20.98 23.00
CA ARG A 144 23.51 -19.93 22.79
C ARG A 144 22.96 -18.53 23.04
N ILE A 145 21.68 -18.29 22.72
CA ILE A 145 21.00 -17.01 23.02
C ILE A 145 20.26 -17.06 24.37
N MET A 146 20.43 -18.13 25.15
CA MET A 146 19.78 -18.34 26.45
C MET A 146 18.24 -18.28 26.39
N ALA A 147 17.63 -18.53 25.23
CA ALA A 147 16.17 -18.40 25.08
C ALA A 147 15.40 -19.45 25.89
N ASP A 148 16.00 -20.63 26.10
CA ASP A 148 15.51 -21.69 26.97
C ASP A 148 15.38 -21.26 28.44
N SER A 149 16.25 -20.36 28.91
CA SER A 149 16.17 -19.81 30.27
C SER A 149 14.92 -18.95 30.51
N CYS A 150 14.37 -18.34 29.46
CA CYS A 150 13.18 -17.50 29.54
C CYS A 150 11.88 -18.32 29.63
N TRP A 151 11.88 -19.59 29.25
CA TRP A 151 10.66 -20.43 29.27
C TRP A 151 10.14 -20.68 30.69
N LEU A 152 11.02 -20.66 31.69
CA LEU A 152 10.65 -20.80 33.10
C LEU A 152 10.20 -19.48 33.75
N ALA A 153 10.27 -18.35 33.03
CA ALA A 153 9.91 -17.05 33.56
C ALA A 153 8.39 -16.83 33.69
N GLY A 154 7.56 -17.75 33.16
CA GLY A 154 6.11 -17.77 33.36
C GLY A 154 5.32 -16.80 32.49
N TYR A 155 5.95 -16.14 31.51
CA TYR A 155 5.27 -15.28 30.54
C TYR A 155 4.76 -16.10 29.34
N SER A 156 3.44 -16.11 29.13
CA SER A 156 2.78 -16.83 28.02
C SER A 156 2.36 -15.93 26.86
N GLY A 157 2.44 -14.60 27.03
CA GLY A 157 1.93 -13.63 26.06
C GLY A 157 0.41 -13.41 26.10
N GLU A 158 -0.25 -13.89 27.17
CA GLU A 158 -1.61 -13.47 27.56
C GLU A 158 -1.63 -12.08 28.22
#